data_AF-A0A349KLI3-F1
#
_entry.id   AF-A0A349KLI3-F1
#
_cell.length_a   1.000
_cell.length_b   1.000
_cell.length_c   1.000
_cell.angle_alpha   90.00
_cell.angle_beta   90.00
_cell.angle_gamma   90.00
#
_symmetry.space_group_name_H-M   'P 1'
#
loop_
_entity.id
_entity.type
_entity.pdbx_description
1 polymer ?
#
loop_
_entity_poly.entity_id
_entity_poly.type
_entity_poly.pdbx_seq_one_letter_code
_entity_poly.pdbx_strand_id
1 'polypeptide(L)'
;SPYQRLDASVFLRPSTSPVMRIEAATLPSRYLAGNRLVRLDTNMVWQPALQPRLFLSNFDAQSLPTGELHYSIDNHHAIAANEGVQNLTIHSLKRDGYIFLSPGTHGVTGTFSALSKDSAGVWTPAYERGADRRWRLETGSDSVPETLNTEDLQLPEFWDQSLREKSAGFLGSGRVQTVNNVLEHFQERGYSLQTNFDSTQPFHDFFLNEKAGYCFWFASATTLALRANGIPSKLVSGYMVHERLSSQLWLVRERDAHSWVEWQDANGYWHTVDPTPISINAFFGDYDSFKMSTWYHYLAGQWQIMIDRILADELAANVVRYGGLLVLLFLFVREYRRVAGHKTGIDGKHRQWQKLWQRFLSKAKLPANSSWTASTYAENLPASWPAGSAQAVREFLRSYNLHRFSHNDERAIEDVESALEKCLRVISRPNSKTS
;
A
#
# COMPACT_ATOMS: atom_id res chain seq x y z
N SER A 1 3.70 -8.85 -18.84
CA SER A 1 3.89 -8.96 -20.31
C SER A 1 2.83 -9.91 -20.83
N PRO A 2 2.12 -9.59 -21.93
CA PRO A 2 1.16 -10.50 -22.58
C PRO A 2 1.86 -11.68 -23.27
N TYR A 3 3.18 -11.57 -23.51
CA TYR A 3 4.02 -12.63 -24.02
C TYR A 3 4.82 -13.26 -22.89
N GLN A 4 4.82 -14.58 -22.81
CA GLN A 4 5.56 -15.33 -21.79
C GLN A 4 6.44 -16.38 -22.45
N ARG A 5 7.75 -16.25 -22.24
CA ARG A 5 8.73 -17.12 -22.87
C ARG A 5 9.07 -18.29 -21.93
N LEU A 6 9.04 -19.50 -22.47
CA LEU A 6 9.15 -20.76 -21.71
C LEU A 6 10.49 -20.93 -21.00
N ASP A 7 11.56 -20.36 -21.55
CA ASP A 7 12.92 -20.38 -21.00
C ASP A 7 13.28 -19.09 -20.22
N ALA A 8 12.32 -18.19 -19.97
CA ALA A 8 12.63 -16.89 -19.37
C ALA A 8 13.02 -17.02 -17.90
N SER A 9 14.33 -16.85 -17.65
CA SER A 9 14.93 -16.80 -16.31
C SER A 9 14.43 -15.68 -15.41
N VAL A 10 13.68 -14.71 -15.94
CA VAL A 10 13.11 -13.58 -15.17
C VAL A 10 12.05 -14.06 -14.17
N PHE A 11 11.34 -15.16 -14.46
CA PHE A 11 10.44 -15.81 -13.50
C PHE A 11 11.18 -16.61 -12.41
N LEU A 12 12.51 -16.79 -12.53
CA LEU A 12 13.32 -17.61 -11.63
C LEU A 12 13.97 -16.83 -10.48
N ARG A 13 13.65 -15.54 -10.31
CA ARG A 13 14.09 -14.75 -9.15
C ARG A 13 12.93 -14.56 -8.18
N PRO A 14 12.58 -15.60 -7.39
CA PRO A 14 11.53 -15.48 -6.40
C PRO A 14 11.86 -14.36 -5.41
N SER A 15 10.88 -13.51 -5.18
CA SER A 15 10.97 -12.36 -4.29
C SER A 15 9.88 -12.46 -3.24
N THR A 16 10.23 -12.15 -1.99
CA THR A 16 9.28 -12.13 -0.88
C THR A 16 8.46 -10.83 -0.82
N SER A 17 8.62 -9.94 -1.81
CA SER A 17 7.88 -8.70 -1.89
C SER A 17 6.38 -8.98 -1.98
N PRO A 18 5.56 -8.32 -1.15
CA PRO A 18 4.12 -8.51 -1.16
C PRO A 18 3.50 -7.89 -2.42
N VAL A 19 2.49 -8.57 -2.98
CA VAL A 19 1.76 -8.17 -4.19
C VAL A 19 0.33 -7.83 -3.85
N MET A 20 -0.37 -8.70 -3.09
CA MET A 20 -1.77 -8.51 -2.72
C MET A 20 -2.03 -9.02 -1.30
N ARG A 21 -3.04 -8.44 -0.65
CA ARG A 21 -3.71 -9.04 0.52
C ARG A 21 -5.12 -9.46 0.13
N ILE A 22 -5.55 -10.62 0.58
CA ILE A 22 -6.88 -11.15 0.31
C ILE A 22 -7.59 -11.34 1.63
N GLU A 23 -8.80 -10.79 1.72
CA GLU A 23 -9.75 -11.07 2.78
C GLU A 23 -10.84 -11.99 2.23
N ALA A 24 -11.05 -13.11 2.92
CA ALA A 24 -12.01 -14.13 2.55
C ALA A 24 -12.61 -14.74 3.82
N ALA A 25 -13.94 -14.86 3.87
CA ALA A 25 -14.61 -15.48 5.02
C ALA A 25 -14.39 -17.01 5.06
N THR A 26 -14.27 -17.62 3.88
CA THR A 26 -14.01 -19.04 3.66
C THR A 26 -12.63 -19.23 3.01
N LEU A 27 -12.23 -20.49 2.79
CA LEU A 27 -10.99 -20.79 2.07
C LEU A 27 -11.10 -20.23 0.64
N PRO A 28 -10.25 -19.25 0.24
CA PRO A 28 -10.31 -18.69 -1.09
C PRO A 28 -9.94 -19.74 -2.15
N SER A 29 -10.38 -19.54 -3.40
CA SER A 29 -9.79 -20.25 -4.52
C SER A 29 -8.27 -20.12 -4.50
N ARG A 30 -7.59 -21.23 -4.80
CA ARG A 30 -6.11 -21.29 -4.78
C ARG A 30 -5.49 -20.44 -5.88
N TYR A 31 -6.24 -20.05 -6.91
CA TYR A 31 -5.70 -19.40 -8.11
C TYR A 31 -6.32 -18.02 -8.34
N LEU A 32 -5.47 -17.06 -8.66
CA LEU A 32 -5.82 -15.73 -9.12
C LEU A 32 -5.29 -15.55 -10.54
N ALA A 33 -6.18 -15.73 -11.53
CA ALA A 33 -5.87 -15.70 -12.94
C ALA A 33 -5.51 -14.28 -13.41
N GLY A 34 -4.43 -14.19 -14.19
CA GLY A 34 -4.03 -13.02 -14.94
C GLY A 34 -4.09 -13.29 -16.45
N ASN A 35 -2.98 -13.78 -17.01
CA ASN A 35 -2.88 -14.08 -18.44
C ASN A 35 -3.48 -15.44 -18.79
N ARG A 36 -4.17 -15.51 -19.92
CA ARG A 36 -4.56 -16.73 -20.63
C ARG A 36 -3.88 -16.73 -21.99
N LEU A 37 -3.10 -17.76 -22.26
CA LEU A 37 -2.24 -17.89 -23.42
C LEU A 37 -2.63 -19.13 -24.21
N VAL A 38 -2.69 -18.98 -25.53
CA VAL A 38 -3.31 -19.96 -26.41
C VAL A 38 -2.34 -20.49 -27.45
N ARG A 39 -1.40 -19.68 -27.96
CA ARG A 39 -0.45 -20.14 -28.99
C ARG A 39 0.96 -20.21 -28.45
N LEU A 40 1.64 -21.34 -28.65
CA LEU A 40 3.09 -21.44 -28.43
C LEU A 40 3.79 -21.37 -29.78
N ASP A 41 4.68 -20.39 -29.96
CA ASP A 41 5.46 -20.25 -31.19
C ASP A 41 6.76 -21.08 -31.19
N THR A 42 7.48 -21.07 -32.31
CA THR A 42 8.75 -21.79 -32.50
C THR A 42 9.88 -21.29 -31.61
N ASN A 43 9.77 -20.08 -31.06
CA ASN A 43 10.73 -19.51 -30.12
C ASN A 43 10.35 -19.83 -28.66
N MET A 44 9.40 -20.75 -28.46
CA MET A 44 8.88 -21.13 -27.15
C MET A 44 8.25 -19.94 -26.40
N VAL A 45 7.62 -19.02 -27.13
CA VAL A 45 6.87 -17.91 -26.55
C VAL A 45 5.38 -18.21 -26.61
N TRP A 46 4.75 -18.27 -25.44
CA TRP A 46 3.30 -18.30 -25.31
C TRP A 46 2.71 -16.92 -25.60
N GLN A 47 1.67 -16.92 -26.42
CA GLN A 47 1.00 -15.74 -26.96
C GLN A 47 -0.51 -15.85 -26.72
N PRO A 48 -1.19 -14.70 -26.50
CA PRO A 48 -2.63 -14.67 -26.37
C PRO A 48 -3.33 -14.96 -27.69
N ALA A 49 -4.60 -15.38 -27.63
CA ALA A 49 -5.47 -15.43 -28.80
C ALA A 49 -5.72 -14.01 -29.33
N LEU A 50 -5.90 -13.87 -30.64
CA LEU A 50 -6.30 -12.58 -31.22
C LEU A 50 -7.77 -12.31 -30.92
N GLN A 51 -8.04 -11.52 -29.89
CA GLN A 51 -9.38 -11.10 -29.51
C GLN A 51 -9.50 -9.57 -29.42
N PRO A 52 -10.66 -8.99 -29.76
CA PRO A 52 -10.90 -7.58 -29.56
C PRO A 52 -10.84 -7.25 -28.07
N ARG A 53 -10.33 -6.06 -27.75
CA ARG A 53 -10.31 -5.55 -26.39
C ARG A 53 -11.75 -5.33 -25.90
N LEU A 54 -12.08 -5.92 -24.76
CA LEU A 54 -13.33 -5.62 -24.06
C LEU A 54 -13.13 -4.36 -23.21
N PHE A 55 -14.10 -3.45 -23.25
CA PHE A 55 -14.11 -2.23 -22.45
C PHE A 55 -15.50 -2.08 -21.82
N LEU A 56 -15.53 -1.97 -20.49
CA LEU A 56 -16.72 -1.76 -19.69
C LEU A 56 -16.61 -0.38 -19.04
N SER A 57 -17.51 0.52 -19.43
CA SER A 57 -17.62 1.88 -18.91
C SER A 57 -18.48 1.91 -17.64
N ASN A 58 -18.62 3.09 -17.03
CA ASN A 58 -19.55 3.29 -15.92
C ASN A 58 -21.03 3.05 -16.29
N PHE A 59 -21.41 3.08 -17.58
CA PHE A 59 -22.76 2.73 -18.04
C PHE A 59 -23.04 1.23 -18.01
N ASP A 60 -21.98 0.42 -18.02
CA ASP A 60 -22.05 -1.05 -17.95
C ASP A 60 -22.01 -1.56 -16.50
N ALA A 61 -21.98 -0.64 -15.53
CA ALA A 61 -21.87 -0.93 -14.11
C ALA A 61 -23.11 -0.51 -13.33
N GLN A 62 -23.43 -1.27 -12.29
CA GLN A 62 -24.41 -0.88 -11.27
C GLN A 62 -23.73 -0.03 -10.20
N SER A 63 -24.24 1.19 -9.98
CA SER A 63 -23.78 2.03 -8.86
C SER A 63 -24.32 1.51 -7.54
N LEU A 64 -23.44 1.33 -6.56
CA LEU A 64 -23.80 0.93 -5.20
C LEU A 64 -23.94 2.16 -4.28
N PRO A 65 -24.72 2.08 -3.18
CA PRO A 65 -24.84 3.16 -2.19
C PRO A 65 -23.51 3.56 -1.55
N THR A 66 -22.52 2.67 -1.55
CA THR A 66 -21.15 2.91 -1.07
C THR A 66 -20.35 3.84 -1.99
N GLY A 67 -20.85 4.14 -3.19
CA GLY A 67 -20.12 4.87 -4.23
C GLY A 67 -19.22 3.98 -5.10
N GLU A 68 -19.18 2.68 -4.84
CA GLU A 68 -18.50 1.70 -5.69
C GLU A 68 -19.34 1.35 -6.94
N LEU A 69 -18.66 0.92 -7.99
CA LEU A 69 -19.29 0.37 -9.20
C LEU A 69 -19.15 -1.15 -9.22
N HIS A 70 -20.26 -1.84 -9.48
CA HIS A 70 -20.33 -3.28 -9.67
C HIS A 70 -20.46 -3.62 -11.16
N TYR A 71 -19.55 -4.42 -11.68
CA TYR A 71 -19.52 -4.90 -13.05
C TYR A 71 -19.81 -6.39 -13.10
N SER A 72 -20.82 -6.77 -13.88
CA SER A 72 -21.05 -8.18 -14.23
C SER A 72 -20.08 -8.59 -15.35
N ILE A 73 -19.47 -9.76 -15.21
CA ILE A 73 -18.56 -10.34 -16.18
C ILE A 73 -18.93 -11.79 -16.48
N ASP A 74 -18.64 -12.26 -17.68
CA ASP A 74 -18.96 -13.63 -18.08
C ASP A 74 -18.11 -14.65 -17.31
N ASN A 75 -18.76 -15.48 -16.51
CA ASN A 75 -18.13 -16.66 -15.92
C ASN A 75 -18.24 -17.84 -16.91
N HIS A 76 -17.10 -18.38 -17.32
CA HIS A 76 -16.99 -19.55 -18.19
C HIS A 76 -16.49 -20.80 -17.45
N HIS A 77 -16.17 -20.66 -16.16
CA HIS A 77 -15.66 -21.74 -15.32
C HIS A 77 -16.81 -22.45 -14.62
N ALA A 78 -16.91 -23.76 -14.85
CA ALA A 78 -17.74 -24.60 -14.00
C ALA A 78 -17.13 -24.64 -12.60
N ILE A 79 -17.88 -24.13 -11.62
CA ILE A 79 -17.49 -24.24 -10.21
C ILE A 79 -17.81 -25.67 -9.75
N ALA A 80 -16.81 -26.35 -9.18
CA ALA A 80 -17.03 -27.66 -8.57
C ALA A 80 -18.03 -27.52 -7.40
N ALA A 81 -18.94 -28.48 -7.21
CA ALA A 81 -19.98 -28.40 -6.18
C ALA A 81 -19.47 -28.13 -4.74
N ASN A 82 -18.19 -28.39 -4.48
CA ASN A 82 -17.52 -28.18 -3.19
C ASN A 82 -16.83 -26.80 -3.07
N GLU A 83 -16.60 -26.10 -4.18
CA GLU A 83 -16.08 -24.74 -4.21
C GLU A 83 -17.26 -23.77 -4.13
N GLY A 84 -17.92 -23.66 -2.97
CA GLY A 84 -19.11 -22.80 -2.82
C GLY A 84 -18.87 -21.34 -3.21
N VAL A 85 -19.96 -20.59 -3.45
CA VAL A 85 -19.97 -19.13 -3.72
C VAL A 85 -19.09 -18.40 -2.71
N GLN A 86 -18.11 -17.66 -3.21
CA GLN A 86 -17.16 -16.90 -2.41
C GLN A 86 -17.21 -15.42 -2.76
N ASN A 87 -17.15 -14.61 -1.70
CA ASN A 87 -16.89 -13.18 -1.79
C ASN A 87 -15.48 -12.92 -1.27
N LEU A 88 -14.62 -12.42 -2.16
CA LEU A 88 -13.21 -12.16 -1.87
C LEU A 88 -12.98 -10.65 -1.98
N THR A 89 -12.36 -10.05 -0.97
CA THR A 89 -11.87 -8.67 -1.08
C THR A 89 -10.36 -8.71 -1.29
N ILE A 90 -9.89 -8.23 -2.44
CA ILE A 90 -8.47 -8.21 -2.78
C ILE A 90 -7.98 -6.77 -2.74
N HIS A 91 -6.86 -6.56 -2.06
CA HIS A 91 -6.16 -5.29 -1.98
C HIS A 91 -4.80 -5.40 -2.66
N SER A 92 -4.61 -4.67 -3.76
CA SER A 92 -3.29 -4.57 -4.39
C SER A 92 -2.34 -3.73 -3.54
N LEU A 93 -1.16 -4.29 -3.27
CA LEU A 93 -0.05 -3.62 -2.59
C LEU A 93 0.98 -3.05 -3.58
N LYS A 94 0.78 -3.32 -4.86
CA LYS A 94 1.63 -2.84 -5.94
C LYS A 94 1.03 -1.62 -6.62
N ARG A 95 1.90 -0.86 -7.29
CA ARG A 95 1.50 0.34 -8.05
C ARG A 95 1.02 0.01 -9.46
N ASP A 96 1.13 -1.22 -9.90
CA ASP A 96 0.54 -1.69 -11.14
C ASP A 96 -0.99 -1.65 -11.07
N GLY A 97 -1.63 -1.53 -12.23
CA GLY A 97 -3.07 -1.30 -12.38
C GLY A 97 -3.79 -2.53 -12.90
N TYR A 98 -3.42 -3.72 -12.44
CA TYR A 98 -4.03 -4.98 -12.88
C TYR A 98 -4.92 -5.55 -11.77
N ILE A 99 -6.02 -6.19 -12.17
CA ILE A 99 -6.81 -7.03 -11.26
C ILE A 99 -6.67 -8.49 -11.67
N PHE A 100 -6.61 -9.35 -10.67
CA PHE A 100 -6.58 -10.79 -10.83
C PHE A 100 -7.91 -11.37 -10.34
N LEU A 101 -8.41 -12.35 -11.07
CA LEU A 101 -9.73 -12.93 -10.83
C LEU A 101 -9.59 -14.39 -10.42
N SER A 102 -10.37 -14.84 -9.45
CA SER A 102 -10.49 -16.27 -9.19
C SER A 102 -11.29 -16.96 -10.30
N PRO A 103 -11.06 -18.25 -10.59
CA PRO A 103 -12.00 -19.05 -11.36
C PRO A 103 -13.42 -18.91 -10.80
N GLY A 104 -14.42 -18.87 -11.69
CA GLY A 104 -15.82 -18.74 -11.28
C GLY A 104 -16.31 -17.31 -11.03
N THR A 105 -15.46 -16.28 -11.17
CA THR A 105 -15.89 -14.89 -10.98
C THR A 105 -16.91 -14.47 -12.03
N HIS A 106 -18.08 -14.00 -11.59
CA HIS A 106 -19.11 -13.36 -12.44
C HIS A 106 -19.35 -11.88 -12.09
N GLY A 107 -18.80 -11.39 -10.99
CA GLY A 107 -18.99 -10.01 -10.54
C GLY A 107 -17.70 -9.41 -9.98
N VAL A 108 -17.43 -8.16 -10.35
CA VAL A 108 -16.29 -7.39 -9.84
C VAL A 108 -16.76 -6.01 -9.39
N THR A 109 -16.52 -5.69 -8.12
CA THR A 109 -16.93 -4.41 -7.51
C THR A 109 -15.72 -3.63 -7.03
N GLY A 110 -15.68 -2.31 -7.22
CA GLY A 110 -14.65 -1.47 -6.60
C GLY A 110 -14.75 0.00 -6.96
N THR A 111 -13.73 0.77 -6.56
CA THR A 111 -13.64 2.23 -6.81
C THR A 111 -12.85 2.53 -8.10
N PHE A 112 -13.40 2.14 -9.24
CA PHE A 112 -12.84 2.46 -10.55
C PHE A 112 -13.97 2.77 -11.53
N SER A 113 -13.68 3.64 -12.51
CA SER A 113 -14.68 4.20 -13.44
C SER A 113 -14.91 3.35 -14.69
N ALA A 114 -14.00 2.42 -14.97
CA ALA A 114 -14.08 1.50 -16.10
C ALA A 114 -13.21 0.27 -15.85
N LEU A 115 -13.51 -0.81 -16.56
CA LEU A 115 -12.69 -2.03 -16.67
C LEU A 115 -12.36 -2.28 -18.14
N SER A 116 -11.16 -2.78 -18.40
CA SER A 116 -10.79 -3.27 -19.72
C SER A 116 -10.13 -4.63 -19.63
N LYS A 117 -10.40 -5.50 -20.61
CA LYS A 117 -9.75 -6.82 -20.75
C LYS A 117 -9.00 -6.84 -22.07
N ASP A 118 -7.70 -7.10 -22.02
CA ASP A 118 -6.88 -7.26 -23.21
C ASP A 118 -7.01 -8.65 -23.84
N SER A 119 -6.29 -8.88 -24.94
CA SER A 119 -6.31 -10.15 -25.67
C SER A 119 -5.73 -11.32 -24.85
N ALA A 120 -4.88 -11.03 -23.87
CA ALA A 120 -4.36 -12.03 -22.93
C ALA A 120 -5.31 -12.31 -21.77
N GLY A 121 -6.52 -11.72 -21.78
CA GLY A 121 -7.48 -11.88 -20.71
C GLY A 121 -7.12 -11.11 -19.43
N VAL A 122 -6.12 -10.22 -19.47
CA VAL A 122 -5.71 -9.42 -18.32
C VAL A 122 -6.65 -8.25 -18.15
N TRP A 123 -7.18 -8.11 -16.93
CA TRP A 123 -8.09 -7.04 -16.57
C TRP A 123 -7.33 -5.83 -16.00
N THR A 124 -7.68 -4.64 -16.50
CA THR A 124 -7.09 -3.36 -16.12
C THR A 124 -8.20 -2.36 -15.76
N PRO A 125 -8.32 -1.98 -14.48
CA PRO A 125 -9.22 -0.91 -14.04
C PRO A 125 -8.71 0.50 -14.36
N ALA A 126 -9.64 1.40 -14.61
CA ALA A 126 -9.43 2.84 -14.66
C ALA A 126 -9.68 3.47 -13.29
N TYR A 127 -8.65 3.43 -12.43
CA TYR A 127 -8.71 4.05 -11.10
C TYR A 127 -8.76 5.58 -11.20
N GLU A 128 -9.63 6.18 -10.39
CA GLU A 128 -9.60 7.62 -10.16
C GLU A 128 -8.38 8.01 -9.30
N ARG A 129 -8.00 9.29 -9.33
CA ARG A 129 -6.83 9.75 -8.57
C ARG A 129 -7.09 9.61 -7.07
N GLY A 130 -6.25 8.82 -6.41
CA GLY A 130 -6.38 8.55 -4.97
C GLY A 130 -7.43 7.49 -4.64
N ALA A 131 -8.00 6.83 -5.65
CA ALA A 131 -8.92 5.73 -5.46
C ALA A 131 -8.26 4.56 -4.73
N ASP A 132 -9.10 3.84 -4.01
CA ASP A 132 -8.72 2.67 -3.25
C ASP A 132 -8.51 1.48 -4.20
N ARG A 133 -7.32 0.86 -4.14
CA ARG A 133 -6.93 -0.24 -5.04
C ARG A 133 -7.43 -1.58 -4.51
N ARG A 134 -8.67 -1.58 -4.08
CA ARG A 134 -9.41 -2.74 -3.62
C ARG A 134 -10.49 -3.08 -4.62
N TRP A 135 -10.70 -4.38 -4.80
CA TRP A 135 -11.83 -4.90 -5.55
C TRP A 135 -12.40 -6.11 -4.83
N ARG A 136 -13.71 -6.29 -4.97
CA ARG A 136 -14.46 -7.42 -4.44
C ARG A 136 -14.86 -8.32 -5.60
N LEU A 137 -14.58 -9.61 -5.46
CA LEU A 137 -14.98 -10.64 -6.41
C LEU A 137 -16.17 -11.40 -5.88
N GLU A 138 -17.12 -11.63 -6.75
CA GLU A 138 -18.27 -12.51 -6.52
C GLU A 138 -18.11 -13.71 -7.45
N THR A 139 -18.05 -14.90 -6.87
CA THR A 139 -17.93 -16.17 -7.59
C THR A 139 -19.24 -16.94 -7.49
N GLY A 140 -19.62 -17.62 -8.56
CA GLY A 140 -20.95 -18.21 -8.64
C GLY A 140 -21.05 -19.30 -9.70
N SER A 141 -22.03 -20.19 -9.52
CA SER A 141 -22.25 -21.34 -10.39
C SER A 141 -22.81 -20.99 -11.76
N ASP A 142 -23.24 -19.73 -11.96
CA ASP A 142 -23.82 -19.23 -13.20
C ASP A 142 -22.74 -19.13 -14.29
N SER A 143 -22.44 -20.29 -14.85
CA SER A 143 -21.39 -20.50 -15.83
C SER A 143 -22.03 -20.54 -17.21
N VAL A 144 -21.46 -19.83 -18.17
CA VAL A 144 -21.90 -19.84 -19.56
C VAL A 144 -20.90 -20.69 -20.36
N PRO A 145 -21.36 -21.75 -21.06
CA PRO A 145 -20.47 -22.56 -21.87
C PRO A 145 -19.90 -21.73 -23.02
N GLU A 146 -18.60 -21.87 -23.29
CA GLU A 146 -17.94 -21.19 -24.40
C GLU A 146 -17.93 -22.08 -25.64
N THR A 147 -18.10 -21.48 -26.82
CA THR A 147 -17.90 -22.21 -28.08
C THR A 147 -16.43 -22.55 -28.24
N LEU A 148 -16.13 -23.76 -28.73
CA LEU A 148 -14.76 -24.19 -29.02
C LEU A 148 -14.06 -23.20 -29.95
N ASN A 149 -12.92 -22.66 -29.52
CA ASN A 149 -11.96 -21.97 -30.38
C ASN A 149 -10.91 -22.98 -30.89
N THR A 150 -10.69 -23.04 -32.20
CA THR A 150 -9.71 -23.95 -32.80
C THR A 150 -8.28 -23.65 -32.36
N GLU A 151 -7.97 -22.42 -31.96
CA GLU A 151 -6.65 -22.08 -31.39
C GLU A 151 -6.38 -22.82 -30.07
N ASP A 152 -7.43 -23.18 -29.31
CA ASP A 152 -7.31 -23.94 -28.06
C ASP A 152 -6.91 -25.42 -28.28
N LEU A 153 -6.83 -25.86 -29.55
CA LEU A 153 -6.35 -27.18 -29.97
C LEU A 153 -5.01 -27.11 -30.73
N GLN A 154 -4.47 -25.91 -30.97
CA GLN A 154 -3.26 -25.76 -31.77
C GLN A 154 -2.04 -26.37 -31.07
N LEU A 155 -1.25 -27.14 -31.82
CA LEU A 155 0.06 -27.63 -31.43
C LEU A 155 1.17 -26.84 -32.14
N PRO A 156 2.34 -26.65 -31.50
CA PRO A 156 3.47 -25.96 -32.10
C PRO A 156 4.11 -26.79 -33.23
N GLU A 157 4.83 -26.14 -34.14
CA GLU A 157 5.46 -26.80 -35.29
C GLU A 157 6.48 -27.88 -34.90
N PHE A 158 7.13 -27.73 -33.75
CA PHE A 158 8.10 -28.72 -33.25
C PHE A 158 7.44 -29.98 -32.65
N TRP A 159 6.10 -30.07 -32.63
CA TRP A 159 5.37 -31.21 -32.08
C TRP A 159 5.48 -32.45 -32.98
N ASP A 160 6.60 -33.16 -32.84
CA ASP A 160 6.98 -34.27 -33.70
C ASP A 160 6.29 -35.61 -33.36
N GLN A 161 6.75 -36.71 -33.98
CA GLN A 161 6.20 -38.04 -33.77
C GLN A 161 6.43 -38.56 -32.34
N SER A 162 7.59 -38.32 -31.74
CA SER A 162 7.92 -38.83 -30.40
C SER A 162 7.05 -38.20 -29.31
N LEU A 163 6.78 -36.89 -29.43
CA LEU A 163 5.88 -36.16 -28.53
C LEU A 163 4.42 -36.63 -28.68
N ARG A 164 4.00 -36.93 -29.92
CA ARG A 164 2.68 -37.51 -30.21
C ARG A 164 2.52 -38.90 -29.62
N GLU A 165 3.51 -39.77 -29.78
CA GLU A 165 3.48 -41.14 -29.25
C GLU A 165 3.38 -41.15 -27.73
N LYS A 166 4.21 -40.36 -27.03
CA LYS A 166 4.10 -40.23 -25.57
C LYS A 166 2.74 -39.67 -25.15
N SER A 167 2.23 -38.66 -25.86
CA SER A 167 0.94 -38.05 -25.54
C SER A 167 -0.24 -39.00 -25.76
N ALA A 168 -0.21 -39.83 -26.80
CA ALA A 168 -1.23 -40.83 -27.06
C ALA A 168 -1.32 -41.89 -25.93
N GLY A 169 -0.23 -42.11 -25.20
CA GLY A 169 -0.22 -42.98 -24.02
C GLY A 169 -1.10 -42.49 -22.87
N PHE A 170 -1.49 -41.20 -22.85
CA PHE A 170 -2.38 -40.65 -21.82
C PHE A 170 -3.86 -40.81 -22.15
N LEU A 171 -4.22 -41.22 -23.37
CA LEU A 171 -5.60 -41.28 -23.83
C LEU A 171 -6.44 -42.22 -22.93
N GLY A 172 -7.45 -41.64 -22.28
CA GLY A 172 -8.40 -42.38 -21.45
C GLY A 172 -9.72 -42.67 -22.19
N SER A 173 -10.69 -43.22 -21.47
CA SER A 173 -12.05 -43.48 -21.98
C SER A 173 -12.86 -42.21 -22.30
N GLY A 174 -12.37 -41.02 -21.92
CA GLY A 174 -12.98 -39.72 -22.17
C GLY A 174 -12.10 -38.57 -21.73
N ARG A 175 -12.58 -37.32 -21.87
CA ARG A 175 -11.79 -36.11 -21.56
C ARG A 175 -11.31 -36.08 -20.10
N VAL A 176 -12.21 -36.33 -19.15
CA VAL A 176 -11.87 -36.33 -17.71
C VAL A 176 -10.79 -37.36 -17.38
N GLN A 177 -10.93 -38.59 -17.85
CA GLN A 177 -9.93 -39.63 -17.58
C GLN A 177 -8.58 -39.29 -18.23
N THR A 178 -8.59 -38.76 -19.46
CA THR A 178 -7.38 -38.32 -20.14
C THR A 178 -6.69 -37.20 -19.37
N VAL A 179 -7.45 -36.21 -18.88
CA VAL A 179 -6.92 -35.13 -18.03
C VAL A 179 -6.29 -35.71 -16.76
N ASN A 180 -6.96 -36.62 -16.08
CA ASN A 180 -6.44 -37.27 -14.87
C ASN A 180 -5.13 -38.04 -15.15
N ASN A 181 -5.07 -38.82 -16.23
CA ASN A 181 -3.87 -39.56 -16.63
C ASN A 181 -2.68 -38.62 -16.89
N VAL A 182 -2.93 -37.49 -17.57
CA VAL A 182 -1.90 -36.47 -17.81
C VAL A 182 -1.44 -35.84 -16.49
N LEU A 183 -2.38 -35.47 -15.61
CA LEU A 183 -2.05 -34.84 -14.31
C LEU A 183 -1.24 -35.78 -13.42
N GLU A 184 -1.65 -37.04 -13.28
CA GLU A 184 -0.96 -38.04 -12.47
C GLU A 184 0.50 -38.19 -12.93
N HIS A 185 0.74 -38.32 -14.24
CA HIS A 185 2.08 -38.41 -14.79
C HIS A 185 2.96 -37.21 -14.43
N PHE A 186 2.44 -35.98 -14.52
CA PHE A 186 3.22 -34.78 -14.26
C PHE A 186 3.41 -34.48 -12.77
N GLN A 187 2.42 -34.80 -11.92
CA GLN A 187 2.49 -34.55 -10.47
C GLN A 187 3.49 -35.45 -9.73
N GLU A 188 3.90 -36.57 -10.34
CA GLU A 188 4.93 -37.47 -9.79
C GLU A 188 6.37 -37.01 -10.09
N ARG A 189 6.56 -35.95 -10.88
CA ARG A 189 7.88 -35.51 -11.35
C ARG A 189 8.57 -34.51 -10.42
N GLY A 190 9.86 -34.28 -10.67
CA GLY A 190 10.68 -33.33 -9.93
C GLY A 190 10.41 -31.86 -10.29
N TYR A 191 10.24 -31.01 -9.28
CA TYR A 191 10.18 -29.56 -9.43
C TYR A 191 11.55 -28.92 -9.22
N SER A 192 11.95 -28.00 -10.09
CA SER A 192 13.19 -27.23 -9.95
C SER A 192 13.11 -25.90 -10.70
N LEU A 193 13.54 -24.81 -10.04
CA LEU A 193 13.80 -23.53 -10.72
C LEU A 193 15.08 -23.55 -11.55
N GLN A 194 16.00 -24.48 -11.28
CA GLN A 194 17.22 -24.65 -12.04
C GLN A 194 17.01 -25.75 -13.06
N THR A 195 16.95 -25.36 -14.34
CA THR A 195 16.81 -26.29 -15.46
C THR A 195 18.13 -26.41 -16.20
N ASN A 196 18.49 -27.63 -16.60
CA ASN A 196 19.66 -27.93 -17.43
C ASN A 196 19.20 -28.70 -18.67
N PHE A 197 18.37 -28.03 -19.47
CA PHE A 197 17.84 -28.57 -20.71
C PHE A 197 18.80 -28.30 -21.87
N ASP A 198 18.81 -29.19 -22.85
CA ASP A 198 19.44 -28.97 -24.14
C ASP A 198 18.79 -27.75 -24.80
N SER A 199 19.60 -26.74 -25.11
CA SER A 199 19.15 -25.51 -25.76
C SER A 199 18.49 -25.73 -27.13
N THR A 200 18.75 -26.85 -27.79
CA THR A 200 18.21 -27.14 -29.13
C THR A 200 16.84 -27.80 -29.08
N GLN A 201 16.57 -28.61 -28.05
CA GLN A 201 15.30 -29.34 -27.86
C GLN A 201 14.87 -29.32 -26.38
N PRO A 202 14.70 -28.14 -25.77
CA PRO A 202 14.47 -28.05 -24.34
C PRO A 202 13.11 -28.65 -23.93
N PHE A 203 12.12 -28.58 -24.83
CA PHE A 203 10.82 -29.20 -24.60
C PHE A 203 10.90 -30.73 -24.60
N HIS A 204 11.67 -31.36 -25.49
CA HIS A 204 11.87 -32.81 -25.47
C HIS A 204 12.55 -33.26 -24.19
N ASP A 205 13.53 -32.49 -23.72
CA ASP A 205 14.21 -32.76 -22.46
C ASP A 205 13.27 -32.74 -21.25
N PHE A 206 12.37 -31.75 -21.22
CA PHE A 206 11.35 -31.71 -20.19
C PHE A 206 10.30 -32.81 -20.38
N PHE A 207 9.75 -32.97 -21.59
CA PHE A 207 8.57 -33.80 -21.84
C PHE A 207 8.91 -35.29 -21.94
N LEU A 208 9.93 -35.67 -22.71
CA LEU A 208 10.31 -37.06 -22.97
C LEU A 208 11.31 -37.57 -21.94
N ASN A 209 12.39 -36.81 -21.69
CA ASN A 209 13.48 -37.22 -20.78
C ASN A 209 13.17 -36.93 -19.31
N GLU A 210 11.99 -36.41 -19.02
CA GLU A 210 11.43 -36.21 -17.69
C GLU A 210 12.28 -35.36 -16.72
N LYS A 211 13.16 -34.50 -17.26
CA LYS A 211 14.01 -33.61 -16.45
C LYS A 211 13.18 -32.64 -15.61
N ALA A 212 13.65 -32.35 -14.39
CA ALA A 212 12.94 -31.43 -13.50
C ALA A 212 12.77 -30.02 -14.12
N GLY A 213 11.64 -29.38 -13.84
CA GLY A 213 11.31 -28.03 -14.31
C GLY A 213 10.45 -27.28 -13.31
N TYR A 214 10.10 -26.04 -13.63
CA TYR A 214 9.21 -25.21 -12.81
C TYR A 214 7.79 -25.18 -13.39
N CYS A 215 6.85 -24.54 -12.67
CA CYS A 215 5.42 -24.58 -12.95
C CYS A 215 5.06 -24.26 -14.42
N PHE A 216 5.77 -23.33 -15.06
CA PHE A 216 5.51 -22.97 -16.45
C PHE A 216 5.79 -24.11 -17.44
N TRP A 217 6.81 -24.95 -17.18
CA TRP A 217 7.09 -26.15 -17.99
C TRP A 217 6.01 -27.21 -17.83
N PHE A 218 5.60 -27.46 -16.58
CA PHE A 218 4.51 -28.38 -16.26
C PHE A 218 3.20 -27.95 -16.93
N ALA A 219 2.79 -26.69 -16.75
CA ALA A 219 1.59 -26.15 -17.39
C ALA A 219 1.67 -26.26 -18.93
N SER A 220 2.80 -25.87 -19.53
CA SER A 220 2.98 -25.93 -20.99
C SER A 220 2.89 -27.35 -21.53
N ALA A 221 3.55 -28.30 -20.89
CA ALA A 221 3.53 -29.71 -21.29
C ALA A 221 2.14 -30.31 -21.17
N THR A 222 1.44 -30.04 -20.07
CA THR A 222 0.08 -30.51 -19.86
C THR A 222 -0.88 -29.91 -20.89
N THR A 223 -0.83 -28.59 -21.13
CA THR A 223 -1.65 -27.95 -22.18
C THR A 223 -1.44 -28.65 -23.53
N LEU A 224 -0.20 -28.84 -23.96
CA LEU A 224 0.07 -29.47 -25.26
C LEU A 224 -0.30 -30.96 -25.30
N ALA A 225 -0.07 -31.72 -24.23
CA ALA A 225 -0.49 -33.12 -24.14
C ALA A 225 -2.02 -33.28 -24.23
N LEU A 226 -2.78 -32.39 -23.58
CA LEU A 226 -4.24 -32.37 -23.68
C LEU A 226 -4.70 -32.05 -25.10
N ARG A 227 -4.11 -31.03 -25.74
CA ARG A 227 -4.41 -30.67 -27.14
C ARG A 227 -4.11 -31.79 -28.11
N ALA A 228 -3.00 -32.50 -27.91
CA ALA A 228 -2.63 -33.67 -28.73
C ALA A 228 -3.64 -34.82 -28.62
N ASN A 229 -4.42 -34.87 -27.54
CA ASN A 229 -5.52 -35.81 -27.34
C ASN A 229 -6.91 -35.18 -27.63
N GLY A 230 -6.95 -34.06 -28.37
CA GLY A 230 -8.20 -33.42 -28.80
C GLY A 230 -8.97 -32.69 -27.69
N ILE A 231 -8.30 -32.37 -26.57
CA ILE A 231 -8.91 -31.65 -25.44
C ILE A 231 -8.50 -30.17 -25.54
N PRO A 232 -9.46 -29.25 -25.75
CA PRO A 232 -9.18 -27.83 -25.81
C PRO A 232 -8.62 -27.36 -24.47
N SER A 233 -7.51 -26.64 -24.49
CA SER A 233 -6.88 -26.16 -23.26
C SER A 233 -6.10 -24.86 -23.47
N LYS A 234 -5.97 -24.07 -22.40
CA LYS A 234 -5.26 -22.79 -22.34
C LYS A 234 -4.20 -22.86 -21.24
N LEU A 235 -3.06 -22.23 -21.48
CA LEU A 235 -2.09 -22.01 -20.41
C LEU A 235 -2.49 -20.74 -19.67
N VAL A 236 -2.52 -20.80 -18.34
CA VAL A 236 -2.88 -19.66 -17.50
C VAL A 236 -1.71 -19.30 -16.61
N SER A 237 -1.56 -18.01 -16.34
CA SER A 237 -0.54 -17.51 -15.42
C SER A 237 -1.07 -16.38 -14.57
N GLY A 238 -0.71 -16.39 -13.30
CA GLY A 238 -1.17 -15.44 -12.31
C GLY A 238 -0.50 -15.71 -10.98
N TYR A 239 -1.29 -15.76 -9.91
CA TYR A 239 -0.78 -16.03 -8.57
C TYR A 239 -1.49 -17.19 -7.91
N MET A 240 -0.75 -17.92 -7.09
CA MET A 240 -1.23 -18.99 -6.25
C MET A 240 -1.38 -18.49 -4.81
N VAL A 241 -2.54 -18.72 -4.21
CA VAL A 241 -2.85 -18.30 -2.84
C VAL A 241 -2.56 -19.45 -1.89
N HIS A 242 -1.58 -19.28 -1.01
CA HIS A 242 -1.21 -20.31 -0.01
C HIS A 242 -0.80 -19.74 1.35
N GLU A 243 -0.26 -18.52 1.42
CA GLU A 243 0.24 -17.93 2.67
C GLU A 243 -0.92 -17.34 3.50
N ARG A 244 -1.39 -18.12 4.48
CA ARG A 244 -2.44 -17.71 5.41
C ARG A 244 -1.88 -16.90 6.58
N LEU A 245 -2.37 -15.68 6.77
CA LEU A 245 -2.01 -14.81 7.90
C LEU A 245 -2.98 -14.97 9.08
N SER A 246 -4.26 -15.24 8.83
CA SER A 246 -5.27 -15.47 9.85
C SER A 246 -6.43 -16.32 9.30
N SER A 247 -7.49 -16.54 10.09
CA SER A 247 -8.67 -17.28 9.61
C SER A 247 -9.28 -16.67 8.33
N GLN A 248 -9.18 -15.34 8.16
CA GLN A 248 -9.81 -14.60 7.07
C GLN A 248 -8.84 -13.85 6.16
N LEU A 249 -7.53 -13.87 6.46
CA LEU A 249 -6.54 -13.04 5.79
C LEU A 249 -5.45 -13.88 5.15
N TRP A 250 -5.14 -13.59 3.89
CA TRP A 250 -4.10 -14.23 3.09
C TRP A 250 -3.19 -13.18 2.47
N LEU A 251 -1.94 -13.57 2.25
CA LEU A 251 -0.94 -12.74 1.61
C LEU A 251 -0.47 -13.41 0.33
N VAL A 252 -0.30 -12.62 -0.73
CA VAL A 252 0.27 -13.05 -2.00
C VAL A 252 1.52 -12.23 -2.26
N ARG A 253 2.59 -12.90 -2.68
CA ARG A 253 3.93 -12.36 -2.91
C ARG A 253 4.39 -12.64 -4.34
N GLU A 254 5.47 -11.99 -4.75
CA GLU A 254 6.03 -12.17 -6.10
C GLU A 254 6.47 -13.62 -6.37
N ARG A 255 7.01 -14.31 -5.36
CA ARG A 255 7.37 -15.74 -5.43
C ARG A 255 6.16 -16.68 -5.67
N ASP A 256 4.95 -16.19 -5.44
CA ASP A 256 3.72 -16.98 -5.60
C ASP A 256 3.19 -16.91 -7.04
N ALA A 257 3.93 -16.27 -7.94
CA ALA A 257 3.66 -16.30 -9.37
C ALA A 257 3.64 -17.76 -9.85
N HIS A 258 2.54 -18.15 -10.49
CA HIS A 258 2.26 -19.54 -10.81
C HIS A 258 1.55 -19.69 -12.14
N SER A 259 1.70 -20.87 -12.74
CA SER A 259 1.10 -21.21 -14.03
C SER A 259 0.43 -22.57 -13.95
N TRP A 260 -0.76 -22.67 -14.54
CA TRP A 260 -1.61 -23.85 -14.53
C TRP A 260 -2.36 -23.97 -15.87
N VAL A 261 -3.27 -24.94 -15.97
CA VAL A 261 -4.01 -25.22 -17.20
C VAL A 261 -5.51 -25.05 -16.97
N GLU A 262 -6.18 -24.40 -17.91
CA GLU A 262 -7.63 -24.44 -18.04
C GLU A 262 -7.97 -25.37 -19.21
N TRP A 263 -8.89 -26.31 -19.05
CA TRP A 263 -9.35 -27.22 -20.11
C TRP A 263 -10.86 -27.20 -20.27
N GLN A 264 -11.34 -27.43 -21.49
CA GLN A 264 -12.77 -27.40 -21.80
C GLN A 264 -13.39 -28.79 -21.85
N ASP A 265 -14.47 -28.98 -21.10
CA ASP A 265 -15.26 -30.21 -21.14
C ASP A 265 -16.12 -30.33 -22.42
N ALA A 266 -16.76 -31.48 -22.60
CA ALA A 266 -17.58 -31.74 -23.79
C ALA A 266 -18.83 -30.83 -23.88
N ASN A 267 -19.22 -30.19 -22.78
CA ASN A 267 -20.36 -29.29 -22.71
C ASN A 267 -19.96 -27.82 -22.90
N GLY A 268 -18.67 -27.51 -23.04
CA GLY A 268 -18.15 -26.16 -23.28
C GLY A 268 -17.72 -25.41 -22.02
N TYR A 269 -17.76 -26.04 -20.84
CA TYR A 269 -17.32 -25.39 -19.59
C TYR A 269 -15.82 -25.56 -19.37
N TRP A 270 -15.20 -24.53 -18.79
CA TRP A 270 -13.79 -24.55 -18.45
C TRP A 270 -13.55 -25.02 -17.02
N HIS A 271 -12.48 -25.80 -16.87
CA HIS A 271 -12.07 -26.40 -15.61
C HIS A 271 -10.58 -26.10 -15.39
N THR A 272 -10.24 -25.68 -14.17
CA THR A 272 -8.84 -25.43 -13.78
C THR A 272 -8.19 -26.71 -13.27
N VAL A 273 -6.98 -27.02 -13.76
CA VAL A 273 -6.15 -28.11 -13.27
C VAL A 273 -4.70 -27.66 -13.13
N ASP A 274 -4.00 -28.17 -12.11
CA ASP A 274 -2.60 -27.87 -11.86
C ASP A 274 -1.74 -29.14 -11.92
N PRO A 275 -0.89 -29.26 -12.96
CA PRO A 275 0.01 -30.40 -13.11
C PRO A 275 1.26 -30.32 -12.24
N THR A 276 1.43 -29.23 -11.49
CA THR A 276 2.63 -29.01 -10.68
C THR A 276 2.69 -30.01 -9.52
N PRO A 277 3.83 -30.69 -9.31
CA PRO A 277 3.98 -31.67 -8.24
C PRO A 277 3.89 -31.04 -6.85
N ILE A 278 3.48 -31.83 -5.85
CA ILE A 278 3.36 -31.40 -4.44
C ILE A 278 4.70 -30.90 -3.86
N SER A 279 5.83 -31.33 -4.43
CA SER A 279 7.17 -30.88 -4.07
C SER A 279 7.39 -29.37 -4.18
N ILE A 280 6.53 -28.63 -4.91
CA ILE A 280 6.51 -27.16 -4.89
C ILE A 280 6.33 -26.58 -3.48
N ASN A 281 5.72 -27.30 -2.55
CA ASN A 281 5.58 -26.84 -1.16
C ASN A 281 6.95 -26.66 -0.47
N ALA A 282 7.95 -27.48 -0.81
CA ALA A 282 9.32 -27.31 -0.30
C ALA A 282 9.94 -26.00 -0.81
N PHE A 283 9.70 -25.68 -2.10
CA PHE A 283 10.08 -24.39 -2.67
C PHE A 283 9.47 -23.22 -1.89
N PHE A 284 8.16 -23.25 -1.59
CA PHE A 284 7.56 -22.19 -0.78
C PHE A 284 8.16 -22.11 0.63
N GLY A 285 8.55 -23.21 1.25
CA GLY A 285 9.25 -23.20 2.54
C GLY A 285 10.62 -22.54 2.49
N ASP A 286 11.41 -22.79 1.43
CA ASP A 286 12.76 -22.24 1.28
C ASP A 286 12.80 -20.70 1.12
N TYR A 287 11.70 -20.12 0.65
CA TYR A 287 11.55 -18.67 0.45
C TYR A 287 10.64 -18.01 1.50
N ASP A 288 10.55 -18.61 2.70
CA ASP A 288 9.78 -18.02 3.79
C ASP A 288 10.31 -16.62 4.18
N SER A 289 9.38 -15.69 4.32
CA SER A 289 9.70 -14.29 4.59
C SER A 289 10.14 -14.05 6.05
N PHE A 290 10.87 -12.96 6.28
CA PHE A 290 11.17 -12.51 7.63
C PHE A 290 9.89 -12.30 8.45
N LYS A 291 9.84 -12.88 9.66
CA LYS A 291 8.68 -12.83 10.58
C LYS A 291 8.09 -11.42 10.79
N MET A 292 8.92 -10.38 10.70
CA MET A 292 8.49 -8.99 10.83
C MET A 292 7.60 -8.50 9.68
N SER A 293 7.88 -8.91 8.43
CA SER A 293 7.03 -8.57 7.27
C SER A 293 5.66 -9.20 7.41
N THR A 294 5.60 -10.49 7.74
CA THR A 294 4.35 -11.23 7.97
C THR A 294 3.53 -10.60 9.10
N TRP A 295 4.17 -10.26 10.23
CA TRP A 295 3.51 -9.58 11.35
C TRP A 295 2.95 -8.20 10.97
N TYR A 296 3.70 -7.40 10.20
CA TYR A 296 3.21 -6.12 9.70
C TYR A 296 1.97 -6.30 8.82
N HIS A 297 1.98 -7.22 7.86
CA HIS A 297 0.83 -7.44 6.99
C HIS A 297 -0.36 -8.04 7.72
N TYR A 298 -0.12 -8.88 8.73
CA TYR A 298 -1.16 -9.36 9.64
C TYR A 298 -1.83 -8.18 10.35
N LEU A 299 -1.06 -7.34 11.04
CA LEU A 299 -1.61 -6.20 11.76
C LEU A 299 -2.30 -5.22 10.81
N ALA A 300 -1.65 -4.83 9.73
CA ALA A 300 -2.22 -3.92 8.74
C ALA A 300 -3.52 -4.48 8.13
N GLY A 301 -3.63 -5.80 7.97
CA GLY A 301 -4.86 -6.45 7.55
C GLY A 301 -5.95 -6.42 8.62
N GLN A 302 -5.62 -6.77 9.86
CA GLN A 302 -6.57 -6.71 10.98
C GLN A 302 -7.10 -5.29 11.22
N TRP A 303 -6.22 -4.29 11.15
CA TRP A 303 -6.60 -2.87 11.21
C TRP A 303 -7.56 -2.50 10.08
N GLN A 304 -7.32 -2.98 8.85
CA GLN A 304 -8.19 -2.70 7.71
C GLN A 304 -9.59 -3.30 7.93
N ILE A 305 -9.67 -4.60 8.28
CA ILE A 305 -10.93 -5.30 8.55
C ILE A 305 -11.72 -4.58 9.64
N MET A 306 -11.04 -4.14 10.70
CA MET A 306 -11.67 -3.41 11.78
C MET A 306 -12.23 -2.06 11.29
N ILE A 307 -11.45 -1.29 10.52
CA ILE A 307 -11.91 -0.02 9.96
C ILE A 307 -13.12 -0.24 9.05
N ASP A 308 -13.09 -1.24 8.17
CA ASP A 308 -14.19 -1.52 7.25
C ASP A 308 -15.48 -1.89 8.02
N ARG A 309 -15.38 -2.68 9.09
CA ARG A 309 -16.54 -2.98 9.97
C ARG A 309 -17.09 -1.74 10.66
N ILE A 310 -16.22 -0.85 11.12
CA ILE A 310 -16.63 0.41 11.76
C ILE A 310 -17.29 1.34 10.74
N LEU A 311 -16.75 1.42 9.53
CA LEU A 311 -17.29 2.27 8.46
C LEU A 311 -18.58 1.72 7.85
N ALA A 312 -18.81 0.42 7.91
CA ALA A 312 -20.07 -0.21 7.49
C ALA A 312 -21.25 0.13 8.41
N ASP A 313 -20.99 0.54 9.66
CA ASP A 313 -22.02 1.00 10.60
C ASP A 313 -21.98 2.53 10.71
N GLU A 314 -23.03 3.21 10.24
CA GLU A 314 -23.11 4.68 10.29
C GLU A 314 -22.96 5.24 11.71
N LEU A 315 -23.45 4.53 12.73
CA LEU A 315 -23.38 4.98 14.11
C LEU A 315 -21.94 4.90 14.63
N ALA A 316 -21.26 3.78 14.39
CA ALA A 316 -19.85 3.60 14.76
C ALA A 316 -18.93 4.57 13.99
N ALA A 317 -19.16 4.73 12.68
CA ALA A 317 -18.44 5.68 11.85
C ALA A 317 -18.59 7.13 12.36
N ASN A 318 -19.81 7.53 12.74
CA ASN A 318 -20.07 8.85 13.30
C ASN A 318 -19.39 9.04 14.66
N VAL A 319 -19.43 8.05 15.55
CA VAL A 319 -18.73 8.10 16.85
C VAL A 319 -17.23 8.32 16.65
N VAL A 320 -16.60 7.60 15.71
CA VAL A 320 -15.16 7.78 15.43
C VAL A 320 -14.87 9.15 14.81
N ARG A 321 -15.69 9.60 13.84
CA ARG A 321 -15.53 10.92 13.20
C ARG A 321 -15.62 12.06 14.22
N TYR A 322 -16.67 12.08 15.02
CA TYR A 322 -16.89 13.14 16.01
C TYR A 322 -15.96 13.01 17.22
N GLY A 323 -15.67 11.78 17.67
CA GLY A 323 -14.69 11.51 18.73
C GLY A 323 -13.27 11.96 18.35
N GLY A 324 -12.83 11.67 17.12
CA GLY A 324 -11.55 12.16 16.60
C GLY A 324 -11.49 13.69 16.53
N LEU A 325 -12.58 14.34 16.10
CA LEU A 325 -12.72 15.80 16.12
C LEU A 325 -12.61 16.38 17.53
N LEU A 326 -13.21 15.74 18.54
CA LEU A 326 -13.09 16.15 19.93
C LEU A 326 -11.68 15.99 20.48
N VAL A 327 -10.96 14.92 20.11
CA VAL A 327 -9.56 14.73 20.48
C VAL A 327 -8.66 15.79 19.84
N LEU A 328 -8.85 16.07 18.54
CA LEU A 328 -8.12 17.13 17.85
C LEU A 328 -8.42 18.50 18.46
N LEU A 329 -9.68 18.78 18.80
CA LEU A 329 -10.09 19.99 19.49
C LEU A 329 -9.44 20.07 20.88
N PHE A 330 -9.40 18.97 21.63
CA PHE A 330 -8.72 18.91 22.91
C PHE A 330 -7.22 19.19 22.79
N LEU A 331 -6.54 18.56 21.83
CA LEU A 331 -5.11 18.78 21.57
C LEU A 331 -4.85 20.22 21.13
N PHE A 332 -5.71 20.79 20.28
CA PHE A 332 -5.65 22.18 19.86
C PHE A 332 -5.84 23.13 21.04
N VAL A 333 -6.85 22.93 21.89
CA VAL A 333 -7.09 23.75 23.09
C VAL A 333 -5.92 23.63 24.07
N ARG A 334 -5.38 22.42 24.25
CA ARG A 334 -4.21 22.18 25.10
C ARG A 334 -3.00 22.97 24.61
N GLU A 335 -2.71 22.90 23.30
CA GLU A 335 -1.56 23.59 22.71
C GLU A 335 -1.77 25.11 22.66
N TYR A 336 -2.98 25.56 22.33
CA TYR A 336 -3.36 26.97 22.35
C TYR A 336 -3.19 27.57 23.76
N ARG A 337 -3.67 26.88 24.80
CA ARG A 337 -3.50 27.32 26.20
C ARG A 337 -2.02 27.38 26.59
N ARG A 338 -1.21 26.41 26.15
CA ARG A 338 0.25 26.41 26.39
C ARG A 338 0.93 27.63 25.79
N VAL A 339 0.62 27.98 24.54
CA VAL A 339 1.21 29.13 23.85
C VAL A 339 0.66 30.46 24.37
N ALA A 340 -0.64 30.54 24.65
CA ALA A 340 -1.28 31.75 25.18
C ALA A 340 -0.78 32.11 26.59
N GLY A 341 -0.54 31.10 27.45
CA GLY A 341 0.02 31.31 28.79
C GLY A 341 1.45 31.88 28.78
N HIS A 342 2.21 31.65 27.71
CA HIS A 342 3.56 32.19 27.56
C HIS A 342 3.56 33.70 27.20
N LYS A 343 2.57 34.16 26.42
CA LYS A 343 2.45 35.57 26.02
C LYS A 343 2.02 36.50 27.16
N THR A 344 1.07 36.08 28.00
CA THR A 344 0.60 36.89 29.12
C THR A 344 1.68 37.13 30.18
N GLY A 345 2.59 36.16 30.37
CA GLY A 345 3.76 36.32 31.24
C GLY A 345 4.76 37.36 30.72
N ILE A 346 4.96 37.46 29.41
CA ILE A 346 5.88 38.45 28.79
C ILE A 346 5.29 39.87 28.88
N ASP A 347 3.99 40.03 28.64
CA ASP A 347 3.32 41.34 28.67
C ASP A 347 3.27 41.96 30.08
N GLY A 348 3.09 41.14 31.12
CA GLY A 348 3.13 41.60 32.52
C GLY A 348 4.49 42.15 32.92
N LYS A 349 5.57 41.51 32.46
CA LYS A 349 6.96 41.89 32.75
C LYS A 349 7.35 43.22 32.10
N HIS A 350 7.00 43.43 30.83
CA HIS A 350 7.26 44.71 30.15
C HIS A 350 6.59 45.90 30.84
N ARG A 351 5.38 45.71 31.39
CA ARG A 351 4.66 46.77 32.12
C ARG A 351 5.37 47.19 33.41
N GLN A 352 6.00 46.27 34.14
CA GLN A 352 6.73 46.60 35.38
C GLN A 352 7.96 47.48 35.10
N TRP A 353 8.77 47.09 34.10
CA TRP A 353 9.93 47.88 33.67
C TRP A 353 9.56 49.26 33.11
N GLN A 354 8.42 49.36 32.41
CA GLN A 354 7.89 50.64 31.94
C GLN A 354 7.43 51.54 33.10
N LYS A 355 6.78 50.99 34.13
CA LYS A 355 6.39 51.76 35.33
C LYS A 355 7.60 52.34 36.05
N LEU A 356 8.66 51.56 36.22
CA LEU A 356 9.91 52.03 36.84
C LEU A 356 10.56 53.17 36.04
N TRP A 357 10.59 53.03 34.72
CA TRP A 357 11.12 54.05 33.82
C TRP A 357 10.33 55.37 33.90
N GLN A 358 9.00 55.30 33.88
CA GLN A 358 8.14 56.48 34.00
C GLN A 358 8.23 57.14 35.38
N ARG A 359 8.36 56.34 36.44
CA ARG A 359 8.57 56.83 37.81
C ARG A 359 9.90 57.58 37.94
N PHE A 360 10.95 57.09 37.29
CA PHE A 360 12.24 57.78 37.23
C PHE A 360 12.13 59.13 36.50
N LEU A 361 11.63 59.14 35.26
CA LEU A 361 11.55 60.36 34.44
C LEU A 361 10.72 61.46 35.12
N SER A 362 9.57 61.09 35.71
CA SER A 362 8.68 62.03 36.40
C SER A 362 9.34 62.65 37.63
N LYS A 363 10.01 61.83 38.47
CA LYS A 363 10.63 62.31 39.71
C LYS A 363 11.95 63.06 39.48
N ALA A 364 12.71 62.69 38.46
CA ALA A 364 13.94 63.38 38.06
C ALA A 364 13.66 64.65 37.23
N LYS A 365 12.39 64.95 36.88
CA LYS A 365 11.97 66.08 36.02
C LYS A 365 12.71 66.11 34.68
N LEU A 366 12.97 64.93 34.10
CA LEU A 366 13.58 64.80 32.77
C LEU A 366 12.47 64.75 31.70
N PRO A 367 12.69 65.31 30.51
CA PRO A 367 11.71 65.25 29.43
C PRO A 367 11.51 63.80 28.99
N ALA A 368 10.26 63.39 28.77
CA ALA A 368 9.97 62.08 28.20
C ALA A 368 10.20 62.13 26.69
N ASN A 369 11.27 61.49 26.22
CA ASN A 369 11.57 61.36 24.80
C ASN A 369 11.58 59.87 24.44
N SER A 370 10.67 59.47 23.55
CA SER A 370 10.52 58.09 23.08
C SER A 370 11.73 57.57 22.30
N SER A 371 12.57 58.47 21.79
CA SER A 371 13.77 58.13 21.00
C SER A 371 15.04 58.00 21.85
N TRP A 372 14.98 58.32 23.15
CA TRP A 372 16.14 58.30 24.03
C TRP A 372 16.23 57.00 24.84
N THR A 373 17.40 56.38 24.82
CA THR A 373 17.69 55.20 25.65
C THR A 373 18.27 55.61 27.00
N ALA A 374 18.43 54.66 27.92
CA ALA A 374 19.11 54.90 29.20
C ALA A 374 20.52 55.49 29.04
N SER A 375 21.25 55.11 27.98
CA SER A 375 22.56 55.71 27.68
C SER A 375 22.42 57.14 27.15
N THR A 376 21.45 57.40 26.26
CA THR A 376 21.19 58.76 25.75
C THR A 376 20.84 59.73 26.88
N TYR A 377 20.05 59.31 27.87
CA TYR A 377 19.76 60.13 29.05
C TYR A 377 20.98 60.37 29.94
N ALA A 378 21.89 59.40 30.06
CA ALA A 378 23.11 59.54 30.87
C ALA A 378 24.10 60.57 30.27
N GLU A 379 24.09 60.71 28.95
CA GLU A 379 24.89 61.67 28.18
C GLU A 379 24.28 63.07 28.15
N ASN A 380 22.95 63.17 28.17
CA ASN A 380 22.21 64.44 28.05
C ASN A 380 21.61 64.94 29.38
N LEU A 381 22.35 64.79 30.49
CA LEU A 381 21.92 65.33 31.78
C LEU A 381 22.08 66.87 31.82
N PRO A 382 21.19 67.59 32.52
CA PRO A 382 21.29 69.05 32.62
C PRO A 382 22.63 69.50 33.23
N ALA A 383 23.34 70.40 32.55
CA ALA A 383 24.62 70.94 33.03
C ALA A 383 24.51 71.72 34.36
N SER A 384 23.29 72.11 34.76
CA SER A 384 23.00 72.80 36.01
C SER A 384 22.89 71.87 37.24
N TRP A 385 23.01 70.55 37.07
CA TRP A 385 22.91 69.60 38.18
C TRP A 385 24.20 69.51 39.00
N PRO A 386 24.10 69.40 40.34
CA PRO A 386 25.25 69.08 41.19
C PRO A 386 25.91 67.77 40.76
N ALA A 387 27.24 67.70 40.84
CA ALA A 387 28.02 66.53 40.43
C ALA A 387 27.52 65.22 41.10
N GLY A 388 27.13 65.30 42.39
CA GLY A 388 26.58 64.16 43.12
C GLY A 388 25.23 63.67 42.59
N SER A 389 24.35 64.58 42.16
CA SER A 389 23.04 64.23 41.59
C SER A 389 23.19 63.64 40.18
N ALA A 390 24.10 64.20 39.36
CA ALA A 390 24.39 63.66 38.03
C ALA A 390 25.01 62.25 38.10
N GLN A 391 25.90 62.00 39.06
CA GLN A 391 26.49 60.68 39.27
C GLN A 391 25.47 59.63 39.70
N ALA A 392 24.60 59.97 40.66
CA ALA A 392 23.55 59.05 41.14
C ALA A 392 22.57 58.65 40.03
N VAL A 393 22.25 59.57 39.11
CA VAL A 393 21.38 59.30 37.96
C VAL A 393 22.07 58.39 36.95
N ARG A 394 23.34 58.61 36.64
CA ARG A 394 24.11 57.73 35.76
C ARG A 394 24.22 56.31 36.32
N GLU A 395 24.36 56.16 37.63
CA GLU A 395 24.42 54.86 38.30
C GLU A 395 23.09 54.10 38.22
N PHE A 396 21.96 54.79 38.44
CA PHE A 396 20.63 54.21 38.21
C PHE A 396 20.43 53.79 36.75
N LEU A 397 20.74 54.67 35.78
CA LEU A 397 20.55 54.38 34.36
C LEU A 397 21.40 53.19 33.90
N ARG A 398 22.62 53.06 34.44
CA ARG A 398 23.48 51.89 34.21
C ARG A 398 22.87 50.62 34.81
N SER A 399 22.39 50.67 36.05
CA SER A 399 21.73 49.53 36.70
C SER A 399 20.47 49.09 35.94
N TYR A 400 19.61 50.05 35.56
CA TYR A 400 18.40 49.80 34.78
C TYR A 400 18.70 49.11 33.44
N ASN A 401 19.73 49.57 32.72
CA ASN A 401 20.07 48.98 31.42
C ASN A 401 20.70 47.58 31.52
N LEU A 402 21.46 47.30 32.59
CA LEU A 402 22.04 45.98 32.84
C LEU A 402 20.97 44.95 33.21
N HIS A 403 20.01 45.33 34.04
CA HIS A 403 19.07 44.39 34.64
C HIS A 403 17.82 44.14 33.79
N ARG A 404 17.36 45.12 32.99
CA ARG A 404 16.17 44.98 32.13
C ARG A 404 16.26 43.91 31.04
N PHE A 405 17.48 43.45 30.73
CA PHE A 405 17.77 42.40 29.75
C PHE A 405 18.35 41.13 30.40
N SER A 406 18.48 41.10 31.72
CA SER A 406 18.96 39.92 32.46
C SER A 406 17.86 38.85 32.52
N HIS A 407 18.24 37.57 32.70
CA HIS A 407 17.29 36.46 32.73
C HIS A 407 16.73 36.14 34.14
N ASN A 408 17.19 36.84 35.19
CA ASN A 408 16.87 36.54 36.59
C ASN A 408 16.07 37.71 37.23
N ASP A 409 14.78 37.76 36.88
CA ASP A 409 13.99 39.01 36.83
C ASP A 409 13.52 39.57 38.19
N GLU A 410 13.16 38.73 39.18
CA GLU A 410 12.56 39.24 40.43
C GLU A 410 13.58 40.01 41.27
N ARG A 411 14.75 39.42 41.48
CA ARG A 411 15.86 40.07 42.19
C ARG A 411 16.38 41.30 41.42
N ALA A 412 16.37 41.23 40.09
CA ALA A 412 16.78 42.32 39.21
C ALA A 412 15.85 43.54 39.29
N ILE A 413 14.53 43.34 39.44
CA ILE A 413 13.57 44.43 39.63
C ILE A 413 13.76 45.08 41.01
N GLU A 414 13.91 44.28 42.07
CA GLU A 414 14.17 44.78 43.43
C GLU A 414 15.47 45.58 43.53
N ASP A 415 16.54 45.09 42.88
CA ASP A 415 17.84 45.76 42.83
C ASP A 415 17.75 47.12 42.11
N VAL A 416 17.00 47.18 41.00
CA VAL A 416 16.79 48.44 40.26
C VAL A 416 15.85 49.40 41.01
N GLU A 417 14.84 48.89 41.72
CA GLU A 417 14.01 49.70 42.61
C GLU A 417 14.84 50.34 43.74
N SER A 418 15.71 49.56 44.37
CA SER A 418 16.65 50.05 45.39
C SER A 418 17.59 51.13 44.82
N ALA A 419 18.10 50.91 43.60
CA ALA A 419 18.93 51.89 42.90
C ALA A 419 18.15 53.18 42.57
N LEU A 420 16.88 53.06 42.17
CA LEU A 420 16.00 54.21 41.92
C LEU A 420 15.78 55.02 43.20
N GLU A 421 15.50 54.36 44.32
CA GLU A 421 15.30 55.05 45.60
C GLU A 421 16.55 55.79 46.07
N LYS A 422 17.73 55.16 45.97
CA LYS A 422 19.01 55.81 46.29
C LYS A 422 19.23 57.04 45.42
N CYS A 423 18.99 56.91 44.10
CA CYS A 423 19.09 58.01 43.14
C CYS A 423 18.15 59.17 43.52
N LEU A 424 16.87 58.90 43.76
CA LEU A 424 15.89 59.93 44.10
C LEU A 424 16.21 60.62 45.43
N ARG A 425 16.72 59.91 46.44
CA ARG A 425 17.15 60.51 47.72
C ARG A 425 18.25 61.56 47.51
N VAL A 426 19.21 61.29 46.63
CA VAL A 426 20.31 62.21 46.31
C VAL A 426 19.81 63.43 45.51
N ILE A 427 18.88 63.24 44.57
CA ILE A 427 18.27 64.34 43.81
C ILE A 427 17.41 65.24 44.73
N SER A 428 16.74 64.66 45.73
CA SER A 428 15.83 65.38 46.62
C SER A 428 16.48 66.11 47.80
N ARG A 429 17.79 65.97 48.04
CA ARG A 429 18.50 66.68 49.11
C ARG A 429 18.97 68.05 48.60
N PRO A 430 18.41 69.18 49.08
CA PRO A 430 19.01 70.48 48.82
C PRO A 430 20.33 70.57 49.61
N ASN A 431 21.41 70.99 48.93
CA ASN A 431 22.72 71.21 49.53
C ASN A 431 22.61 72.02 50.83
N SER A 432 22.93 71.39 51.97
CA SER A 432 23.21 72.08 53.22
C SER A 432 24.73 72.08 53.46
N LYS A 433 25.30 73.30 53.45
CA LYS A 433 26.65 73.72 53.87
C LYS A 433 27.80 73.35 52.91
N THR A 434 28.75 74.23 52.58
CA THR A 434 29.54 75.09 53.49
C THR A 434 30.18 76.28 52.74
N SER A 435 30.31 77.38 53.51
CA SER A 435 31.29 78.50 53.50
C SER A 435 31.57 79.26 52.22
#